data_AF-A0A7Y5G3V1-F1
#
_entry.id   AF-A0A7Y5G3V1-F1
#
_cell.length_a   1.000
_cell.length_b   1.000
_cell.length_c   1.000
_cell.angle_alpha   90.00
_cell.angle_beta   90.00
_cell.angle_gamma   90.00
#
_symmetry.space_group_name_H-M   'P 1'
#
loop_
_entity.id
_entity.type
_entity.pdbx_description
1 polymer ?
#
loop_
_entity_poly.entity_id
_entity_poly.type
_entity_poly.pdbx_seq_one_letter_code
_entity_poly.pdbx_strand_id
1 'polypeptide(L)'
;LTFANAIPRAQYILGKIIGSFLALAVPLLIPIALGALLLPLMNIPMSGEDWLRLTLVVLAGMLFFGAFLTLSVFISTRTHRSAHSFLLLLVVWIAAVLIVPRASVLLAGRAVAVPSVDEIASQKSRYQAQLWEADRKAMGSFKPESNDKPDQLLNQFNSFMQKIADEREKKMLEFSARLNEQRRNRQAAQEQAAFNLARVSPAAAFSLASSNLVGTSLVLKQHYLEEAGKYQEAYASFIREKTGGSLGGGRVMMFRTTDSEEEKRNPIDPRAIPPFVYQAIPLSRAVQAAIFDFGLLVFFNVVFFAGAFVSFLRYDLR
;
A
#
# COMPACT_ATOMS: atom_id res chain seq x y z
N LEU A 1 -26.17 43.29 17.56
CA LEU A 1 -25.47 44.54 17.15
C LEU A 1 -25.06 44.55 15.67
N THR A 2 -24.61 43.45 15.05
CA THR A 2 -24.15 43.42 13.64
C THR A 2 -25.24 43.41 12.55
N PHE A 3 -26.53 43.24 12.90
CA PHE A 3 -27.65 43.27 11.94
C PHE A 3 -28.47 44.56 12.00
N ALA A 4 -27.93 45.64 12.57
CA ALA A 4 -28.58 46.95 12.57
C ALA A 4 -28.52 47.66 11.19
N ASN A 5 -27.65 47.20 10.28
CA ASN A 5 -27.55 47.66 8.89
C ASN A 5 -27.73 46.50 7.91
N ALA A 6 -28.19 46.81 6.69
CA ALA A 6 -28.48 45.87 5.61
C ALA A 6 -27.22 45.25 4.99
N ILE A 7 -26.45 44.50 5.78
CA ILE A 7 -25.38 43.64 5.24
C ILE A 7 -26.07 42.35 4.75
N PRO A 8 -25.92 41.99 3.47
CA PRO A 8 -26.40 40.70 2.97
C PRO A 8 -25.83 39.57 3.83
N ARG A 9 -26.70 38.71 4.37
CA ARG A 9 -26.33 37.56 5.22
C ARG A 9 -25.26 36.67 4.56
N ALA A 10 -25.27 36.60 3.23
CA ALA A 10 -24.28 35.91 2.42
C ALA A 10 -22.85 36.49 2.53
N GLN A 11 -22.71 37.82 2.54
CA GLN A 11 -21.40 38.47 2.68
C GLN A 11 -20.83 38.28 4.09
N TYR A 12 -21.70 38.29 5.11
CA TYR A 12 -21.28 38.07 6.49
C TYR A 12 -20.71 36.66 6.72
N ILE A 13 -21.40 35.61 6.26
CA ILE A 13 -20.92 34.24 6.47
C ILE A 13 -19.65 33.96 5.65
N LEU A 14 -19.56 34.47 4.41
CA LEU A 14 -18.38 34.33 3.58
C LEU A 14 -17.18 35.04 4.23
N GLY A 15 -17.36 36.28 4.68
CA GLY A 15 -16.33 37.04 5.38
C GLY A 15 -15.90 36.37 6.69
N LYS A 16 -16.83 35.78 7.45
CA LYS A 16 -16.52 35.01 8.65
C LYS A 16 -15.67 33.78 8.33
N ILE A 17 -16.05 32.98 7.33
CA ILE A 17 -15.32 31.76 6.98
C ILE A 17 -13.93 32.09 6.45
N ILE A 18 -13.81 33.03 5.51
CA ILE A 18 -12.52 33.45 4.94
C ILE A 18 -11.64 34.09 6.03
N GLY A 19 -12.22 34.99 6.83
CA GLY A 19 -11.51 35.64 7.93
C GLY A 19 -11.00 34.66 8.98
N SER A 20 -11.85 33.71 9.41
CA SER A 20 -11.42 32.64 10.32
C SER A 20 -10.40 31.71 9.69
N PHE A 21 -10.51 31.40 8.40
CA PHE A 21 -9.55 30.56 7.70
C PHE A 21 -8.18 31.25 7.67
N LEU A 22 -8.10 32.51 7.23
CA LEU A 22 -6.84 33.26 7.19
C LEU A 22 -6.24 33.49 8.58
N ALA A 23 -7.06 33.87 9.56
CA ALA A 23 -6.61 34.15 10.92
C ALA A 23 -5.96 32.93 11.61
N LEU A 24 -6.35 31.72 11.22
CA LEU A 24 -5.81 30.47 11.76
C LEU A 24 -4.76 29.82 10.84
N ALA A 25 -4.93 29.92 9.52
CA ALA A 25 -4.00 29.35 8.55
C ALA A 25 -2.66 30.08 8.55
N VAL A 26 -2.64 31.41 8.68
CA VAL A 26 -1.38 32.18 8.66
C VAL A 26 -0.47 31.81 9.85
N PRO A 27 -0.94 31.82 11.12
CA PRO A 27 -0.14 31.35 12.24
C PRO A 27 0.32 29.90 12.12
N LEU A 28 -0.49 29.04 11.48
CA LEU A 28 -0.14 27.63 11.25
C LEU A 28 0.95 27.46 10.18
N LEU A 29 0.95 28.30 9.14
CA LEU A 29 1.93 28.24 8.06
C LEU A 29 3.32 28.73 8.48
N ILE A 30 3.40 29.67 9.41
CA ILE A 30 4.69 30.21 9.90
C ILE A 30 5.64 29.10 10.40
N PRO A 31 5.27 28.23 11.36
CA PRO A 31 6.16 27.17 11.84
C PRO A 31 6.46 26.13 10.75
N ILE A 32 5.52 25.85 9.84
CA ILE A 32 5.74 24.94 8.71
C ILE A 32 6.80 25.52 7.77
N ALA A 33 6.69 26.82 7.44
CA ALA A 33 7.65 27.53 6.60
C ALA A 33 9.04 27.60 7.25
N LEU A 34 9.10 27.86 8.57
CA LEU A 34 10.35 27.83 9.33
C LEU A 34 10.98 26.43 9.31
N GLY A 35 10.19 25.38 9.55
CA GLY A 35 10.67 23.99 9.47
C GLY A 35 11.18 23.63 8.08
N ALA A 36 10.49 24.08 7.03
CA ALA A 36 10.93 23.89 5.66
C ALA A 36 12.24 24.63 5.36
N LEU A 37 12.41 25.86 5.88
CA LEU A 37 13.64 26.66 5.75
C LEU A 37 14.83 26.03 6.47
N LEU A 38 14.61 25.28 7.55
CA LEU A 38 15.67 24.56 8.27
C LEU A 38 16.27 23.42 7.44
N LEU A 39 15.51 22.80 6.53
CA LEU A 39 15.99 21.67 5.70
C LEU A 39 17.24 22.05 4.86
N PRO A 40 17.23 23.12 4.06
CA PRO A 40 18.43 23.54 3.33
C PRO A 40 19.53 24.06 4.27
N LEU A 41 19.18 24.68 5.41
CA LEU A 41 20.17 25.17 6.38
C LEU A 41 20.95 24.02 7.04
N MET A 42 20.31 22.87 7.25
CA MET A 42 20.92 21.64 7.74
C MET A 42 21.61 20.81 6.63
N ASN A 43 21.73 21.38 5.42
CA ASN A 43 22.36 20.74 4.27
C ASN A 43 21.69 19.40 3.88
N ILE A 44 20.37 19.28 4.11
CA ILE A 44 19.59 18.11 3.71
C ILE A 44 19.31 18.22 2.21
N PRO A 45 19.78 17.27 1.36
CA PRO A 45 19.57 17.33 -0.07
C PRO A 45 18.08 17.12 -0.37
N MET A 46 17.40 18.21 -0.77
CA MET A 46 16.01 18.19 -1.20
C MET A 46 15.96 18.46 -2.70
N SER A 47 15.41 17.50 -3.44
CA SER A 47 15.15 17.68 -4.87
C SER A 47 13.96 18.63 -5.09
N GLY A 48 13.79 19.13 -6.32
CA GLY A 48 12.60 19.90 -6.68
C GLY A 48 11.29 19.12 -6.49
N GLU A 49 11.33 17.78 -6.65
CA GLU A 49 10.18 16.92 -6.38
C GLU A 49 9.82 16.90 -4.90
N ASP A 50 10.80 16.88 -4.00
CA ASP A 50 10.56 16.83 -2.55
C ASP A 50 9.86 18.10 -2.05
N TRP A 51 10.28 19.26 -2.56
CA TRP A 51 9.61 20.53 -2.33
C TRP A 51 8.16 20.56 -2.83
N LEU A 52 7.91 19.94 -3.99
CA LEU A 52 6.57 19.84 -4.54
C LEU A 52 5.69 18.90 -3.72
N ARG A 53 6.22 17.75 -3.26
CA ARG A 53 5.53 16.86 -2.31
C ARG A 53 5.17 17.58 -1.03
N LEU A 54 6.10 18.31 -0.44
CA LEU A 54 5.87 19.10 0.77
C LEU A 54 4.75 20.11 0.56
N THR A 55 4.79 20.84 -0.55
CA THR A 55 3.76 21.83 -0.90
C THR A 55 2.38 21.19 -1.06
N LEU A 56 2.30 20.02 -1.70
CA LEU A 56 1.05 19.27 -1.83
C LEU A 56 0.53 18.74 -0.48
N VAL A 57 1.41 18.31 0.42
CA VAL A 57 1.03 17.90 1.78
C VAL A 57 0.45 19.09 2.55
N VAL A 58 1.08 20.27 2.46
CA VAL A 58 0.57 21.51 3.05
C VAL A 58 -0.78 21.88 2.46
N LEU A 59 -0.95 21.77 1.14
CA LEU A 59 -2.22 22.02 0.46
C LEU A 59 -3.33 21.06 0.94
N ALA A 60 -3.04 19.76 1.04
CA ALA A 60 -3.97 18.77 1.59
C ALA A 60 -4.34 19.10 3.05
N GLY A 61 -3.36 19.53 3.84
CA GLY A 61 -3.55 19.99 5.22
C GLY A 61 -4.45 21.22 5.30
N MET A 62 -4.30 22.17 4.37
CA MET A 62 -5.16 23.35 4.29
C MET A 62 -6.59 23.03 3.90
N LEU A 63 -6.80 22.10 2.97
CA LEU A 63 -8.14 21.61 2.63
C LEU A 63 -8.78 20.88 3.81
N PHE A 64 -8.03 20.03 4.51
CA PHE A 64 -8.48 19.35 5.72
C PHE A 64 -8.88 20.35 6.82
N PHE A 65 -8.02 21.34 7.06
CA PHE A 65 -8.28 22.41 8.00
C PHE A 65 -9.54 23.20 7.63
N GLY A 66 -9.70 23.56 6.35
CA GLY A 66 -10.91 24.21 5.82
C GLY A 66 -12.17 23.37 6.02
N ALA A 67 -12.09 22.05 5.83
CA ALA A 67 -13.23 21.15 6.02
C ALA A 67 -13.69 21.16 7.49
N PHE A 68 -12.76 21.09 8.45
CA PHE A 68 -13.11 21.15 9.87
C PHE A 68 -13.61 22.54 10.31
N LEU A 69 -13.03 23.60 9.74
CA LEU A 69 -13.49 24.97 9.99
C LEU A 69 -14.92 25.16 9.48
N THR A 70 -15.22 24.80 8.24
CA THR A 70 -16.57 24.91 7.67
C THR A 70 -17.57 24.01 8.40
N LEU A 71 -17.16 22.80 8.81
CA LEU A 71 -17.95 21.92 9.66
C LEU A 71 -18.27 22.54 11.03
N SER A 72 -17.29 23.21 11.66
CA SER A 72 -17.50 23.89 12.94
C SER A 72 -18.50 25.04 12.81
N VAL A 73 -18.42 25.81 11.73
CA VAL A 73 -19.35 26.91 11.44
C VAL A 73 -20.75 26.34 11.18
N PHE A 74 -20.85 25.24 10.43
CA PHE A 74 -22.10 24.53 10.17
C PHE A 74 -22.81 24.08 11.45
N ILE A 75 -22.10 23.39 12.36
CA ILE A 75 -22.66 22.94 13.63
C ILE A 75 -23.02 24.14 14.53
N SER A 76 -22.19 25.18 14.54
CA SER A 76 -22.45 26.40 15.29
C SER A 76 -23.71 27.12 14.81
N THR A 77 -23.98 27.16 13.50
CA THR A 77 -25.20 27.80 12.96
C THR A 77 -26.49 27.07 13.34
N ARG A 78 -26.41 25.80 13.74
CA ARG A 78 -27.57 25.01 14.18
C ARG A 78 -27.77 24.95 15.68
N THR A 79 -26.80 25.42 16.46
CA THR A 79 -26.82 25.26 17.90
C THR A 79 -27.00 26.61 18.58
N HIS A 80 -28.05 26.77 19.39
CA HIS A 80 -28.33 28.04 20.08
C HIS A 80 -27.35 28.38 21.23
N ARG A 81 -26.66 27.37 21.80
CA ARG A 81 -25.68 27.56 22.88
C ARG A 81 -24.30 27.06 22.47
N SER A 82 -23.27 27.88 22.72
CA SER A 82 -21.88 27.58 22.35
C SER A 82 -21.34 26.29 22.99
N ALA A 83 -21.74 25.98 24.23
CA ALA A 83 -21.29 24.75 24.92
C ALA A 83 -21.77 23.46 24.23
N HIS A 84 -23.02 23.42 23.76
CA HIS A 84 -23.53 22.26 23.01
C HIS A 84 -22.84 22.11 21.65
N SER A 85 -22.56 23.22 20.97
CA SER A 85 -21.84 23.20 19.70
C SER A 85 -20.43 22.64 19.87
N PHE A 86 -19.75 23.02 20.96
CA PHE A 86 -18.42 22.52 21.27
C PHE A 86 -18.44 21.01 21.57
N LEU A 87 -19.36 20.55 22.43
CA LEU A 87 -19.50 19.13 22.76
C LEU A 87 -19.82 18.28 21.52
N LEU A 88 -20.73 18.73 20.66
CA LEU A 88 -21.05 18.04 19.40
C LEU A 88 -19.85 17.99 18.46
N LEU A 89 -19.12 19.09 18.30
CA LEU A 89 -17.91 19.12 17.47
C LEU A 89 -16.85 18.13 17.98
N LEU A 90 -16.69 18.04 19.30
CA LEU A 90 -15.76 17.10 19.93
C LEU A 90 -16.16 15.65 19.63
N VAL A 91 -17.46 15.30 19.76
CA VAL A 91 -17.97 13.96 19.43
C VAL A 91 -17.77 13.64 17.94
N VAL A 92 -18.08 14.59 17.05
CA VAL A 92 -17.88 14.42 15.61
C VAL A 92 -16.40 14.24 15.28
N TRP A 93 -15.51 15.02 15.91
CA TRP A 93 -14.07 14.89 15.73
C TRP A 93 -13.56 13.52 16.22
N ILE A 94 -13.96 13.09 17.43
CA ILE A 94 -13.61 11.77 17.96
C ILE A 94 -14.09 10.66 17.01
N ALA A 95 -15.34 10.75 16.55
CA ALA A 95 -15.89 9.78 15.61
C ALA A 95 -15.10 9.75 14.30
N ALA A 96 -14.83 10.92 13.71
CA ALA A 96 -14.13 11.04 12.44
C ALA A 96 -12.66 10.58 12.50
N VAL A 97 -11.95 10.86 13.60
CA VAL A 97 -10.51 10.60 13.73
C VAL A 97 -10.23 9.23 14.35
N LEU A 98 -11.01 8.78 15.34
CA LEU A 98 -10.72 7.56 16.09
C LEU A 98 -11.64 6.40 15.71
N ILE A 99 -12.94 6.65 15.56
CA ILE A 99 -13.92 5.57 15.38
C ILE A 99 -13.98 5.12 13.91
N VAL A 100 -14.15 6.05 12.97
CA VAL A 100 -14.32 5.75 11.54
C VAL A 100 -13.15 4.94 10.99
N PRO A 101 -11.86 5.30 11.23
CA PRO A 101 -10.75 4.51 10.69
C PRO A 101 -10.73 3.07 11.25
N ARG A 102 -10.95 2.90 12.55
CA ARG A 102 -10.96 1.56 13.18
C ARG A 102 -12.16 0.73 12.72
N ALA A 103 -13.34 1.33 12.67
CA ALA A 103 -14.55 0.67 12.18
C ALA A 103 -14.39 0.22 10.72
N SER A 104 -13.73 1.04 9.89
CA SER A 104 -13.48 0.73 8.48
C SER A 104 -12.62 -0.52 8.30
N VAL A 105 -11.54 -0.67 9.07
CA VAL A 105 -10.68 -1.87 9.04
C VAL A 105 -11.45 -3.11 9.48
N LEU A 106 -12.24 -3.00 10.56
CA LEU A 106 -13.04 -4.11 11.07
C LEU A 106 -14.13 -4.56 10.08
N LEU A 107 -14.82 -3.60 9.46
CA LEU A 107 -15.84 -3.88 8.46
C LEU A 107 -15.24 -4.50 7.20
N ALA A 108 -14.09 -4.00 6.74
CA ALA A 108 -13.39 -4.56 5.60
C ALA A 108 -12.93 -6.01 5.84
N GLY A 109 -12.45 -6.32 7.05
CA GLY A 109 -12.09 -7.69 7.41
C GLY A 109 -13.25 -8.68 7.50
N ARG A 110 -14.48 -8.18 7.69
CA ARG A 110 -15.68 -9.02 7.55
C ARG A 110 -16.16 -9.13 6.10
N ALA A 111 -15.98 -8.09 5.30
CA ALA A 111 -16.39 -8.08 3.90
C ALA A 111 -15.47 -8.94 3.00
N VAL A 112 -14.17 -9.00 3.30
CA VAL A 112 -13.19 -9.74 2.50
C VAL A 112 -12.44 -10.74 3.38
N ALA A 113 -12.75 -12.02 3.20
CA ALA A 113 -12.08 -13.12 3.91
C ALA A 113 -10.69 -13.41 3.31
N VAL A 114 -9.65 -12.97 4.01
CA VAL A 114 -8.25 -13.28 3.68
C VAL A 114 -7.82 -14.56 4.38
N PRO A 115 -7.34 -15.58 3.64
CA PRO A 115 -6.90 -16.82 4.25
C PRO A 115 -5.67 -16.61 5.14
N SER A 116 -5.67 -17.30 6.29
CA SER A 116 -4.57 -17.23 7.26
C SER A 116 -3.32 -17.92 6.72
N VAL A 117 -2.15 -17.63 7.31
CA VAL A 117 -0.90 -18.31 6.93
C VAL A 117 -1.02 -19.83 7.17
N ASP A 118 -1.70 -20.22 8.24
CA ASP A 118 -1.91 -21.61 8.61
C ASP A 118 -2.85 -22.32 7.65
N GLU A 119 -3.91 -21.65 7.20
CA GLU A 119 -4.81 -22.18 6.16
C GLU A 119 -4.05 -22.44 4.86
N ILE A 120 -3.22 -21.49 4.44
CA ILE A 120 -2.35 -21.61 3.25
C ILE A 120 -1.35 -22.75 3.41
N ALA A 121 -0.70 -22.86 4.57
CA ALA A 121 0.23 -23.95 4.87
C ALA A 121 -0.49 -25.31 4.86
N SER A 122 -1.71 -25.37 5.41
CA SER A 122 -2.53 -26.58 5.40
C SER A 122 -2.93 -26.99 3.98
N GLN A 123 -3.28 -26.02 3.12
CA GLN A 123 -3.65 -26.28 1.73
C GLN A 123 -2.45 -26.80 0.93
N LYS A 124 -1.25 -26.22 1.14
CA LYS A 124 0.00 -26.72 0.55
C LYS A 124 0.33 -28.13 1.03
N SER A 125 0.21 -28.40 2.33
CA SER A 125 0.48 -29.72 2.91
C SER A 125 -0.49 -30.80 2.40
N ARG A 126 -1.79 -30.48 2.31
CA ARG A 126 -2.81 -31.39 1.73
C ARG A 126 -2.52 -31.68 0.26
N TYR A 127 -2.16 -30.67 -0.52
CA TYR A 127 -1.82 -30.85 -1.94
C TYR A 127 -0.54 -31.67 -2.11
N GLN A 128 0.47 -31.46 -1.26
CA GLN A 128 1.68 -32.25 -1.23
C GLN A 128 1.40 -33.73 -0.92
N ALA A 129 0.50 -34.02 0.05
CA ALA A 129 0.11 -35.38 0.37
C ALA A 129 -0.61 -36.08 -0.80
N GLN A 130 -1.49 -35.37 -1.52
CA GLN A 130 -2.18 -35.89 -2.72
C GLN A 130 -1.21 -36.21 -3.85
N LEU A 131 -0.24 -35.32 -4.10
CA LEU A 131 0.85 -35.54 -5.05
C LEU A 131 1.67 -36.78 -4.66
N TRP A 132 2.01 -36.93 -3.38
CA TRP A 132 2.77 -38.08 -2.91
C TRP A 132 2.02 -39.41 -3.12
N GLU A 133 0.70 -39.41 -2.95
CA GLU A 133 -0.13 -40.59 -3.22
C GLU A 133 -0.22 -40.91 -4.71
N ALA A 134 -0.32 -39.88 -5.56
CA ALA A 134 -0.29 -40.03 -7.01
C ALA A 134 1.07 -40.57 -7.49
N ASP A 135 2.18 -40.03 -6.97
CA ASP A 135 3.54 -40.48 -7.26
C ASP A 135 3.74 -41.95 -6.83
N ARG A 136 3.19 -42.34 -5.68
CA ARG A 136 3.24 -43.74 -5.20
C ARG A 136 2.51 -44.69 -6.15
N LYS A 137 1.35 -44.30 -6.66
CA LYS A 137 0.60 -45.09 -7.66
C LYS A 137 1.37 -45.16 -8.99
N ALA A 138 1.96 -44.05 -9.43
CA ALA A 138 2.79 -43.99 -10.63
C ALA A 138 4.03 -44.90 -10.53
N MET A 139 4.72 -44.90 -9.37
CA MET A 139 5.82 -45.82 -9.07
C MET A 139 5.39 -47.29 -9.14
N GLY A 140 4.22 -47.63 -8.60
CA GLY A 140 3.68 -49.00 -8.67
C GLY A 140 3.31 -49.47 -10.08
N SER A 141 3.08 -48.54 -11.01
CA SER A 141 2.77 -48.83 -12.42
C SER A 141 3.99 -48.84 -13.36
N PHE A 142 5.21 -48.64 -12.82
CA PHE A 142 6.43 -48.61 -13.60
C PHE A 142 6.72 -49.99 -14.24
N LYS A 143 6.88 -50.01 -15.57
CA LYS A 143 7.32 -51.18 -16.34
C LYS A 143 8.64 -50.82 -17.04
N PRO A 144 9.74 -51.55 -16.83
CA PRO A 144 11.00 -51.28 -17.52
C PRO A 144 10.91 -51.63 -19.01
N GLU A 145 11.62 -50.87 -19.86
CA GLU A 145 11.64 -51.07 -21.33
C GLU A 145 12.63 -52.17 -21.76
N SER A 146 13.62 -52.53 -20.93
CA SER A 146 14.57 -53.62 -21.23
C SER A 146 14.96 -54.41 -19.98
N ASN A 147 15.02 -55.73 -20.11
CA ASN A 147 15.27 -56.65 -18.99
C ASN A 147 16.70 -57.21 -18.94
N ASP A 148 17.60 -56.72 -19.80
CA ASP A 148 18.83 -57.46 -20.12
C ASP A 148 20.06 -57.06 -19.27
N LYS A 149 20.08 -55.89 -18.60
CA LYS A 149 21.22 -55.44 -17.76
C LYS A 149 20.80 -54.68 -16.49
N PRO A 150 21.36 -55.04 -15.30
CA PRO A 150 21.05 -54.37 -14.03
C PRO A 150 21.30 -52.85 -14.03
N ASP A 151 22.37 -52.40 -14.68
CA ASP A 151 22.76 -50.98 -14.70
C ASP A 151 21.81 -50.12 -15.52
N GLN A 152 21.23 -50.67 -16.60
CA GLN A 152 20.25 -49.96 -17.44
C GLN A 152 18.89 -49.85 -16.75
N LEU A 153 18.49 -50.88 -15.99
CA LEU A 153 17.30 -50.84 -15.14
C LEU A 153 17.40 -49.75 -14.06
N LEU A 154 18.55 -49.65 -13.39
CA LEU A 154 18.80 -48.63 -12.37
C LEU A 154 18.70 -47.21 -12.96
N ASN A 155 19.29 -47.00 -14.13
CA ASN A 155 19.26 -45.71 -14.83
C ASN A 155 17.85 -45.34 -15.33
N GLN A 156 17.09 -46.30 -15.87
CA GLN A 156 15.70 -46.08 -16.27
C GLN A 156 14.83 -45.71 -15.07
N PHE A 157 14.96 -46.42 -13.96
CA PHE A 157 14.24 -46.13 -12.72
C PHE A 157 14.61 -44.74 -12.16
N ASN A 158 15.90 -44.41 -12.11
CA ASN A 158 16.37 -43.09 -11.67
C ASN A 158 15.80 -41.97 -12.55
N SER A 159 15.80 -42.13 -13.87
CA SER A 159 15.24 -41.13 -14.80
C SER A 159 13.72 -40.95 -14.63
N PHE A 160 13.00 -42.05 -14.35
CA PHE A 160 11.57 -42.02 -14.07
C PHE A 160 11.27 -41.32 -12.74
N MET A 161 12.02 -41.64 -11.70
CA MET A 161 11.92 -40.98 -10.39
C MET A 161 12.25 -39.49 -10.48
N GLN A 162 13.22 -39.12 -11.32
CA GLN A 162 13.56 -37.72 -11.56
C GLN A 162 12.44 -36.98 -12.30
N LYS A 163 11.84 -37.57 -13.36
CA LYS A 163 10.68 -37.00 -14.04
C LYS A 163 9.50 -36.77 -13.09
N ILE A 164 9.20 -37.72 -12.21
CA ILE A 164 8.14 -37.58 -11.20
C ILE A 164 8.48 -36.46 -10.21
N ALA A 165 9.72 -36.42 -9.73
CA ALA A 165 10.17 -35.38 -8.82
C ALA A 165 10.06 -33.98 -9.44
N ASP A 166 10.50 -33.83 -10.69
CA ASP A 166 10.44 -32.58 -11.45
C ASP A 166 8.98 -32.15 -11.71
N GLU A 167 8.10 -33.09 -12.09
CA GLU A 167 6.68 -32.82 -12.25
C GLU A 167 6.01 -32.39 -10.94
N ARG A 168 6.32 -33.07 -9.84
CA ARG A 168 5.80 -32.75 -8.51
C ARG A 168 6.27 -31.36 -8.09
N GLU A 169 7.56 -31.06 -8.26
CA GLU A 169 8.12 -29.75 -7.94
C GLU A 169 7.44 -28.66 -8.76
N LYS A 170 7.28 -28.86 -10.08
CA LYS A 170 6.57 -27.93 -10.96
C LYS A 170 5.11 -27.70 -10.51
N LYS A 171 4.36 -28.77 -10.23
CA LYS A 171 2.98 -28.69 -9.73
C LYS A 171 2.91 -27.95 -8.39
N MET A 172 3.84 -28.23 -7.47
CA MET A 172 3.92 -27.55 -6.17
C MET A 172 4.26 -26.07 -6.31
N LEU A 173 5.22 -25.72 -7.17
CA LEU A 173 5.59 -24.34 -7.45
C LEU A 173 4.40 -23.57 -8.04
N GLU A 174 3.76 -24.09 -9.07
CA GLU A 174 2.58 -23.48 -9.70
C GLU A 174 1.39 -23.34 -8.73
N PHE A 175 1.13 -24.35 -7.91
CA PHE A 175 0.07 -24.30 -6.91
C PHE A 175 0.38 -23.26 -5.82
N SER A 176 1.62 -23.25 -5.31
CA SER A 176 2.05 -22.31 -4.29
C SER A 176 2.04 -20.86 -4.79
N ALA A 177 2.43 -20.63 -6.05
CA ALA A 177 2.41 -19.34 -6.70
C ALA A 177 0.96 -18.82 -6.83
N ARG A 178 0.05 -19.64 -7.37
CA ARG A 178 -1.38 -19.32 -7.51
C ARG A 178 -2.02 -18.96 -6.17
N LEU A 179 -1.72 -19.74 -5.14
CA LEU A 179 -2.30 -19.59 -3.81
C LEU A 179 -1.77 -18.34 -3.08
N ASN A 180 -0.48 -18.06 -3.20
CA ASN A 180 0.13 -16.82 -2.70
C ASN A 180 -0.43 -15.59 -3.45
N GLU A 181 -0.61 -15.69 -4.77
CA GLU A 181 -1.21 -14.63 -5.58
C GLU A 181 -2.67 -14.36 -5.20
N GLN A 182 -3.48 -15.41 -5.04
CA GLN A 182 -4.87 -15.28 -4.58
C GLN A 182 -4.94 -14.59 -3.21
N ARG A 183 -4.07 -14.98 -2.27
CA ARG A 183 -4.00 -14.33 -0.96
C ARG A 183 -3.63 -12.85 -1.10
N ARG A 184 -2.62 -12.51 -1.91
CA ARG A 184 -2.21 -11.13 -2.16
C ARG A 184 -3.36 -10.30 -2.76
N ASN A 185 -4.09 -10.86 -3.72
CA ASN A 185 -5.22 -10.17 -4.36
C ASN A 185 -6.36 -9.93 -3.36
N ARG A 186 -6.66 -10.90 -2.48
CA ARG A 186 -7.65 -10.72 -1.42
C ARG A 186 -7.21 -9.72 -0.35
N GLN A 187 -5.93 -9.71 0.03
CA GLN A 187 -5.37 -8.70 0.93
C GLN A 187 -5.53 -7.30 0.34
N ALA A 188 -5.15 -7.12 -0.94
CA ALA A 188 -5.30 -5.85 -1.63
C ALA A 188 -6.78 -5.40 -1.68
N ALA A 189 -7.72 -6.31 -1.94
CA ALA A 189 -9.15 -6.00 -1.93
C ALA A 189 -9.66 -5.60 -0.53
N GLN A 190 -9.21 -6.28 0.52
CA GLN A 190 -9.53 -5.95 1.91
C GLN A 190 -9.01 -4.55 2.29
N GLU A 191 -7.75 -4.26 1.95
CA GLU A 191 -7.11 -2.96 2.20
C GLU A 191 -7.84 -1.83 1.46
N GLN A 192 -8.17 -2.03 0.17
CA GLN A 192 -8.92 -1.06 -0.61
C GLN A 192 -10.33 -0.81 -0.03
N ALA A 193 -11.03 -1.86 0.40
CA ALA A 193 -12.31 -1.72 1.06
C ALA A 193 -12.18 -0.92 2.37
N ALA A 194 -11.16 -1.20 3.18
CA ALA A 194 -10.90 -0.46 4.41
C ALA A 194 -10.64 1.03 4.14
N PHE A 195 -9.83 1.36 3.13
CA PHE A 195 -9.56 2.75 2.78
C PHE A 195 -10.78 3.46 2.20
N ASN A 196 -11.55 2.81 1.35
CA ASN A 196 -12.78 3.38 0.80
C ASN A 196 -13.82 3.69 1.87
N LEU A 197 -13.97 2.81 2.87
CA LEU A 197 -14.81 3.07 4.03
C LEU A 197 -14.26 4.19 4.92
N ALA A 198 -12.94 4.24 5.12
CA ALA A 198 -12.32 5.25 5.97
C ALA A 198 -12.46 6.66 5.37
N ARG A 199 -12.41 6.78 4.03
CA ARG A 199 -12.55 8.04 3.28
C ARG A 199 -13.83 8.81 3.54
N VAL A 200 -14.83 8.24 4.21
CA VAL A 200 -16.00 8.98 4.72
C VAL A 200 -15.59 10.08 5.73
N SER A 201 -14.41 9.97 6.34
CA SER A 201 -13.85 10.98 7.22
C SER A 201 -12.85 11.89 6.49
N PRO A 202 -12.93 13.23 6.65
CA PRO A 202 -11.90 14.15 6.15
C PRO A 202 -10.50 13.84 6.71
N ALA A 203 -10.41 13.32 7.93
CA ALA A 203 -9.13 12.96 8.55
C ALA A 203 -8.46 11.76 7.86
N ALA A 204 -9.24 10.75 7.48
CA ALA A 204 -8.74 9.61 6.73
C ALA A 204 -8.30 10.04 5.33
N ALA A 205 -9.08 10.88 4.64
CA ALA A 205 -8.71 11.40 3.33
C ALA A 205 -7.38 12.17 3.36
N PHE A 206 -7.19 13.04 4.36
CA PHE A 206 -5.91 13.74 4.55
C PHE A 206 -4.75 12.78 4.85
N SER A 207 -4.95 11.82 5.75
CA SER A 207 -3.90 10.84 6.09
C SER A 207 -3.51 9.96 4.90
N LEU A 208 -4.45 9.56 4.06
CA LEU A 208 -4.19 8.80 2.84
C LEU A 208 -3.48 9.67 1.78
N ALA A 209 -3.94 10.90 1.55
CA ALA A 209 -3.29 11.83 0.62
C ALA A 209 -1.83 12.10 1.03
N SER A 210 -1.60 12.45 2.30
CA SER A 210 -0.26 12.75 2.82
C SER A 210 0.68 11.53 2.79
N SER A 211 0.20 10.35 3.20
CA SER A 211 1.03 9.13 3.14
C SER A 211 1.38 8.72 1.71
N ASN A 212 0.47 8.92 0.75
CA ASN A 212 0.77 8.69 -0.67
C ASN A 212 1.81 9.68 -1.20
N LEU A 213 1.70 10.97 -0.86
CA LEU A 213 2.64 12.02 -1.31
C LEU A 213 4.05 11.84 -0.75
N VAL A 214 4.16 11.51 0.54
CA VAL A 214 5.45 11.28 1.21
C VAL A 214 6.02 9.88 0.89
N GLY A 215 5.25 9.02 0.23
CA GLY A 215 5.70 7.68 -0.16
C GLY A 215 5.75 6.69 1.01
N THR A 216 4.96 6.92 2.06
CA THR A 216 4.86 6.05 3.26
C THR A 216 3.57 5.23 3.30
N SER A 217 2.77 5.27 2.24
CA SER A 217 1.55 4.45 2.13
C SER A 217 1.87 2.98 1.82
N LEU A 218 0.84 2.12 1.79
CA LEU A 218 1.01 0.70 1.42
C LEU A 218 1.56 0.48 0.02
N VAL A 219 1.45 1.48 -0.87
CA VAL A 219 2.06 1.45 -2.21
C VAL A 219 3.58 1.30 -2.10
N LEU A 220 4.21 1.82 -1.04
CA LEU A 220 5.64 1.66 -0.78
C LEU A 220 6.06 0.19 -0.75
N LYS A 221 5.29 -0.65 -0.05
CA LYS A 221 5.58 -2.08 0.07
C LYS A 221 5.50 -2.76 -1.28
N GLN A 222 4.47 -2.45 -2.08
CA GLN A 222 4.29 -3.04 -3.41
C GLN A 222 5.41 -2.59 -4.34
N HIS A 223 5.72 -1.30 -4.39
CA HIS A 223 6.80 -0.73 -5.18
C HIS A 223 8.17 -1.32 -4.80
N TYR A 224 8.43 -1.49 -3.50
CA TYR A 224 9.66 -2.13 -3.03
C TYR A 224 9.77 -3.59 -3.52
N LEU A 225 8.68 -4.36 -3.47
CA LEU A 225 8.67 -5.74 -3.96
C LEU A 225 8.87 -5.80 -5.48
N GLU A 226 8.30 -4.86 -6.24
CA GLU A 226 8.52 -4.72 -7.69
C GLU A 226 10.00 -4.43 -7.99
N GLU A 227 10.62 -3.48 -7.29
CA GLU A 227 12.04 -3.14 -7.46
C GLU A 227 12.96 -4.29 -7.04
N ALA A 228 12.64 -4.97 -5.94
CA ALA A 228 13.38 -6.17 -5.51
C ALA A 228 13.27 -7.31 -6.54
N GLY A 229 12.10 -7.48 -7.18
CA GLY A 229 11.90 -8.44 -8.26
C GLY A 229 12.76 -8.13 -9.48
N LYS A 230 12.77 -6.87 -9.94
CA LYS A 230 13.64 -6.42 -11.05
C LYS A 230 15.12 -6.65 -10.73
N TYR A 231 15.52 -6.39 -9.49
CA TYR A 231 16.88 -6.66 -9.05
C TYR A 231 17.20 -8.16 -9.05
N GLN A 232 16.28 -9.01 -8.62
CA GLN A 232 16.45 -10.46 -8.67
C GLN A 232 16.62 -10.95 -10.12
N GLU A 233 15.86 -10.40 -11.07
CA GLU A 233 16.03 -10.69 -12.50
C GLU A 233 17.40 -10.25 -13.03
N ALA A 234 17.82 -9.02 -12.71
CA ALA A 234 19.14 -8.49 -13.09
C ALA A 234 20.29 -9.30 -12.50
N TYR A 235 20.16 -9.71 -11.22
CA TYR A 235 21.11 -10.56 -10.54
C TYR A 235 21.15 -11.97 -11.17
N ALA A 236 19.99 -12.55 -11.50
CA ALA A 236 19.91 -13.84 -12.17
C ALA A 236 20.57 -13.81 -13.56
N SER A 237 20.37 -12.73 -14.34
CA SER A 237 21.06 -12.56 -15.62
C SER A 237 22.58 -12.43 -15.45
N PHE A 238 23.03 -11.69 -14.45
CA PHE A 238 24.46 -11.52 -14.16
C PHE A 238 25.13 -12.85 -13.81
N ILE A 239 24.52 -13.66 -12.94
CA ILE A 239 25.08 -14.97 -12.59
C ILE A 239 25.04 -15.93 -13.78
N ARG A 240 24.00 -15.89 -14.61
CA ARG A 240 23.91 -16.70 -15.84
C ARG A 240 25.02 -16.37 -16.82
N GLU A 241 25.33 -15.09 -17.01
CA GLU A 241 26.41 -14.61 -17.87
C GLU A 241 27.78 -15.04 -17.34
N LYS A 242 28.01 -14.96 -16.02
CA LYS A 242 29.32 -15.27 -15.41
C LYS A 242 29.58 -16.75 -15.15
N THR A 243 28.54 -17.53 -14.86
CA THR A 243 28.66 -18.91 -14.38
C THR A 243 28.15 -19.93 -15.41
N GLY A 244 27.50 -19.49 -16.49
CA GLY A 244 26.83 -20.35 -17.46
C GLY A 244 25.61 -21.11 -16.91
N GLY A 245 25.29 -20.94 -15.63
CA GLY A 245 24.21 -21.64 -14.92
C GLY A 245 22.99 -20.75 -14.65
N SER A 246 21.80 -21.32 -14.81
CA SER A 246 20.53 -20.69 -14.41
C SER A 246 20.39 -20.68 -12.89
N LEU A 247 20.03 -19.52 -12.30
CA LEU A 247 19.59 -19.43 -10.90
C LEU A 247 18.17 -19.99 -10.68
N GLY A 248 17.42 -20.22 -11.77
CA GLY A 248 16.06 -20.71 -11.77
C GLY A 248 16.03 -22.24 -11.82
N GLY A 249 16.07 -22.84 -10.64
CA GLY A 249 15.96 -24.28 -10.43
C GLY A 249 16.42 -24.54 -9.01
N GLY A 250 15.52 -25.04 -8.16
CA GLY A 250 15.81 -25.32 -6.76
C GLY A 250 17.12 -26.07 -6.63
N ARG A 251 17.78 -25.91 -5.48
CA ARG A 251 19.03 -26.59 -5.06
C ARG A 251 19.09 -28.03 -5.59
N VAL A 252 19.53 -28.20 -6.84
CA VAL A 252 20.05 -29.47 -7.31
C VAL A 252 21.42 -29.46 -6.67
N MET A 253 21.50 -30.00 -5.46
CA MET A 253 22.72 -30.61 -4.98
C MET A 253 23.05 -31.69 -6.00
N MET A 254 23.69 -31.28 -7.10
CA MET A 254 24.47 -32.18 -7.93
C MET A 254 25.56 -32.68 -6.98
N PHE A 255 25.28 -33.78 -6.27
CA PHE A 255 26.33 -34.67 -5.83
C PHE A 255 26.95 -35.22 -7.11
N ARG A 256 27.86 -34.41 -7.68
CA ARG A 256 28.64 -34.77 -8.85
C ARG A 256 29.71 -35.74 -8.35
N THR A 257 29.35 -37.01 -8.26
CA THR A 257 30.30 -38.11 -8.08
C THR A 257 31.06 -38.26 -9.39
N THR A 258 32.07 -37.41 -9.58
CA THR A 258 33.10 -37.61 -10.58
C THR A 258 34.26 -36.69 -10.24
N ASP A 259 35.30 -37.28 -9.65
CA ASP A 259 36.66 -36.75 -9.56
C ASP A 259 37.16 -36.44 -10.97
N SER A 260 36.83 -35.26 -11.48
CA SER A 260 37.33 -34.73 -12.75
C SER A 260 37.73 -33.27 -12.54
N GLU A 261 39.03 -33.04 -12.72
CA GLU A 261 39.86 -31.85 -12.46
C GLU A 261 39.52 -30.59 -13.30
N GLU A 262 38.26 -30.34 -13.68
CA GLU A 262 37.88 -29.16 -14.49
C GLU A 262 36.50 -28.66 -13.99
N GLU A 263 36.25 -27.45 -13.50
CA GLU A 263 36.88 -26.14 -13.61
C GLU A 263 36.81 -25.45 -12.22
N LYS A 264 37.93 -24.93 -11.71
CA LYS A 264 37.88 -23.92 -10.64
C LYS A 264 37.18 -22.69 -11.22
N ARG A 265 35.86 -22.56 -11.00
CA ARG A 265 35.10 -21.35 -11.35
C ARG A 265 35.85 -20.16 -10.75
N ASN A 266 36.26 -19.23 -11.61
CA ASN A 266 36.94 -18.01 -11.16
C ASN A 266 36.10 -17.35 -10.05
N PRO A 267 36.70 -16.96 -8.93
CA PRO A 267 35.98 -16.33 -7.84
C PRO A 267 35.25 -15.10 -8.38
N ILE A 268 33.93 -15.06 -8.18
CA ILE A 268 33.10 -13.92 -8.57
C ILE A 268 33.62 -12.72 -7.76
N ASP A 269 34.11 -11.68 -8.44
CA ASP A 269 34.49 -10.44 -7.78
C ASP A 269 33.24 -9.84 -7.10
N PRO A 270 33.24 -9.68 -5.76
CA PRO A 270 32.11 -9.10 -5.04
C PRO A 270 31.76 -7.68 -5.52
N ARG A 271 32.71 -6.96 -6.14
CA ARG A 271 32.49 -5.61 -6.72
C ARG A 271 31.78 -5.63 -8.07
N ALA A 272 31.75 -6.78 -8.75
CA ALA A 272 31.05 -6.93 -10.02
C ALA A 272 29.55 -7.20 -9.85
N ILE A 273 29.10 -7.48 -8.62
CA ILE A 273 27.68 -7.71 -8.31
C ILE A 273 26.94 -6.37 -8.46
N PRO A 274 25.88 -6.31 -9.29
CA PRO A 274 25.07 -5.10 -9.40
C PRO A 274 24.57 -4.68 -8.01
N PRO A 275 24.77 -3.43 -7.57
CA PRO A 275 24.22 -2.97 -6.29
C PRO A 275 22.71 -2.78 -6.42
N PHE A 276 21.97 -3.12 -5.36
CA PHE A 276 20.56 -2.75 -5.27
C PHE A 276 20.44 -1.25 -5.01
N VAL A 277 19.89 -0.52 -5.98
CA VAL A 277 19.61 0.92 -5.86
C VAL A 277 18.11 1.11 -5.87
N TYR A 278 17.55 1.49 -4.72
CA TYR A 278 16.12 1.73 -4.60
C TYR A 278 15.72 3.02 -5.32
N GLN A 279 14.79 2.91 -6.27
CA GLN A 279 14.17 4.07 -6.90
C GLN A 279 12.91 4.46 -6.12
N ALA A 280 12.89 5.69 -5.62
CA ALA A 280 11.72 6.22 -4.94
C ALA A 280 10.49 6.26 -5.87
N ILE A 281 9.29 6.17 -5.30
CA ILE A 281 8.05 6.29 -6.06
C ILE A 281 8.04 7.66 -6.76
N PRO A 282 7.85 7.72 -8.10
CA PRO A 282 7.84 8.99 -8.81
C PRO A 282 6.67 9.87 -8.37
N LEU A 283 6.89 11.19 -8.34
CA LEU A 283 5.89 12.17 -7.93
C LEU A 283 4.56 12.02 -8.69
N SER A 284 4.60 11.75 -10.00
CA SER A 284 3.40 11.59 -10.83
C SER A 284 2.48 10.46 -10.32
N ARG A 285 3.06 9.32 -9.94
CA ARG A 285 2.32 8.17 -9.40
C ARG A 285 1.78 8.47 -8.00
N ALA A 286 2.54 9.21 -7.19
CA ALA A 286 2.09 9.66 -5.87
C ALA A 286 0.89 10.62 -5.97
N VAL A 287 0.94 11.59 -6.89
CA VAL A 287 -0.15 12.54 -7.15
C VAL A 287 -1.38 11.83 -7.70
N GLN A 288 -1.21 10.91 -8.65
CA GLN A 288 -2.32 10.12 -9.20
C GLN A 288 -3.00 9.27 -8.12
N ALA A 289 -2.24 8.71 -7.17
CA ALA A 289 -2.80 7.97 -6.05
C ALA A 289 -3.57 8.88 -5.07
N ALA A 290 -3.12 10.12 -4.87
CA ALA A 290 -3.73 11.08 -3.95
C ALA A 290 -4.91 11.88 -4.55
N ILE A 291 -5.08 11.90 -5.88
CA ILE A 291 -6.05 12.80 -6.54
C ILE A 291 -7.49 12.62 -6.06
N PHE A 292 -7.89 11.37 -5.79
CA PHE A 292 -9.21 11.07 -5.27
C PHE A 292 -9.40 11.64 -3.86
N ASP A 293 -8.38 11.51 -3.02
CA ASP A 293 -8.41 12.02 -1.65
C ASP A 293 -8.43 13.56 -1.63
N PHE A 294 -7.71 14.23 -2.55
CA PHE A 294 -7.84 15.68 -2.75
C PHE A 294 -9.24 16.09 -3.19
N GLY A 295 -9.81 15.40 -4.19
CA GLY A 295 -11.16 15.66 -4.66
C GLY A 295 -12.19 15.52 -3.54
N LEU A 296 -12.00 14.54 -2.66
CA LEU A 296 -12.87 14.28 -1.53
C LEU A 296 -12.71 15.33 -0.41
N LEU A 297 -11.50 15.84 -0.16
CA LEU A 297 -11.28 16.98 0.73
C LEU A 297 -11.95 18.26 0.21
N VAL A 298 -11.86 18.53 -1.11
CA VAL A 298 -12.58 19.65 -1.74
C VAL A 298 -14.09 19.45 -1.61
N PHE A 299 -14.58 18.24 -1.87
CA PHE A 299 -15.99 17.89 -1.74
C PHE A 299 -16.51 18.17 -0.31
N PHE A 300 -15.77 17.76 0.73
CA PHE A 300 -16.15 18.07 2.12
C PHE A 300 -16.25 19.57 2.38
N ASN A 301 -15.29 20.36 1.90
CA ASN A 301 -15.34 21.81 2.05
C ASN A 301 -16.61 22.38 1.40
N VAL A 302 -16.93 21.96 0.17
CA VAL A 302 -18.12 22.43 -0.55
C VAL A 302 -19.41 22.03 0.18
N VAL A 303 -19.53 20.78 0.62
CA VAL A 303 -20.74 20.27 1.31
C VAL A 303 -20.93 20.96 2.66
N PHE A 304 -19.89 21.07 3.48
CA PHE A 304 -19.99 21.72 4.79
C PHE A 304 -20.22 23.23 4.66
N PHE A 305 -19.58 23.87 3.68
CA PHE A 305 -19.84 25.27 3.36
C PHE A 305 -21.28 25.50 2.92
N ALA A 306 -21.78 24.72 1.95
CA ALA A 306 -23.16 24.82 1.47
C ALA A 306 -24.16 24.58 2.61
N GLY A 307 -23.88 23.58 3.45
CA GLY A 307 -24.63 23.31 4.66
C GLY A 307 -24.66 24.49 5.62
N ALA A 308 -23.51 25.12 5.91
CA ALA A 308 -23.40 26.28 6.79
C ALA A 308 -24.16 27.48 6.21
N PHE A 309 -23.99 27.72 4.91
CA PHE A 309 -24.64 28.79 4.18
C PHE A 309 -26.16 28.68 4.22
N VAL A 310 -26.72 27.52 3.86
CA VAL A 310 -28.17 27.29 3.88
C VAL A 310 -28.72 27.36 5.30
N SER A 311 -28.02 26.80 6.29
CA SER A 311 -28.47 26.80 7.69
C SER A 311 -28.50 28.22 8.26
N PHE A 312 -27.50 29.05 7.93
CA PHE A 312 -27.44 30.44 8.34
C PHE A 312 -28.51 31.31 7.67
N LEU A 313 -28.82 31.07 6.39
CA LEU A 313 -29.89 31.78 5.70
C LEU A 313 -31.27 31.47 6.28
N ARG A 314 -31.49 30.21 6.67
CA ARG A 314 -32.75 29.75 7.29
C ARG A 314 -32.86 30.08 8.79
N TYR A 315 -31.79 30.58 9.42
CA TYR A 315 -31.80 30.94 10.83
C TYR A 315 -32.65 32.21 11.02
N ASP A 316 -33.81 32.06 11.67
CA ASP A 316 -34.70 33.17 11.99
C ASP A 316 -34.24 33.83 13.29
N LEU A 317 -34.00 35.15 13.25
CA LEU A 317 -33.50 35.97 14.36
C LEU A 317 -34.67 36.61 15.13
N ARG A 318 -35.75 35.85 15.34
CA ARG A 318 -36.91 36.27 16.13
C ARG A 318 -36.88 35.63 17.51
#